data_AF-A0A8G1RA65-F1
#
_entry.id   AF-A0A8G1RA65-F1
#
_cell.length_a   1.000
_cell.length_b   1.000
_cell.length_c   1.000
_cell.angle_alpha   90.00
_cell.angle_beta   90.00
_cell.angle_gamma   90.00
#
_symmetry.space_group_name_H-M   'P 1'
#
loop_
_entity.id
_entity.type
_entity.pdbx_description
1 polymer ?
#
loop_
_entity_poly.entity_id
_entity_poly.type
_entity_poly.pdbx_seq_one_letter_code
_entity_poly.pdbx_strand_id
1 'polypeptide(L)'
;MLSWNQPLTIWQKVQEAWNSLIVIKTFLSVSVTAAFRGKNGAKQYNVHVLNAVTRKLCVTFTPRQLQLRDTPTEEVYRQFMASRGLQPQTVPLNHGAKGHWIGNKNAKNVLVYYHGGGFFLFGRPQHYQLLAHMLDRLNEAGHDNLAIFFLTYTTTPHAVYPVQLRQSVEALRYILTETGRSPANIFLGGDSAGGNLSLAVLLHLTHPHPEIEPLKISQPLAGVFGCAPWVSYKLDGPSVQENAYKDALSEEILDRWSDQYLSGKEGDPWSEPARAPMDWWEEIQAKDILMTAGRDEILLSSIDEFVERFKKVVPNTVYVVAQDETHDSAVYAADVVGYDTQQTQAIVNWLGARL
;
A
#
# COMPACT_ATOMS: atom_id res chain seq x y z
N MET A 1 4.95 17.23 18.98
CA MET A 1 6.14 16.41 18.62
C MET A 1 6.99 15.91 19.79
N LEU A 2 6.85 16.40 21.04
CA LEU A 2 7.67 15.92 22.18
C LEU A 2 7.23 14.59 22.82
N SER A 3 6.01 14.10 22.56
CA SER A 3 5.48 12.91 23.25
C SER A 3 5.78 11.59 22.55
N TRP A 4 5.98 11.53 21.23
CA TRP A 4 6.01 10.26 20.48
C TRP A 4 7.28 9.43 20.70
N ASN A 5 8.42 10.10 20.88
CA ASN A 5 9.71 9.47 21.12
C ASN A 5 9.96 9.14 22.60
N GLN A 6 9.02 9.48 23.49
CA GLN A 6 9.14 9.17 24.90
C GLN A 6 8.69 7.72 25.17
N PRO A 7 9.31 7.02 26.14
CA PRO A 7 8.76 5.77 26.64
C PRO A 7 7.30 5.93 27.08
N LEU A 8 6.53 4.87 26.97
CA LEU A 8 5.17 4.85 27.49
C LEU A 8 5.17 5.01 29.00
N THR A 9 4.23 5.80 29.51
CA THR A 9 4.00 5.95 30.96
C THR A 9 3.56 4.61 31.57
N ILE A 10 3.65 4.47 32.90
CA ILE A 10 3.19 3.26 33.60
C ILE A 10 1.72 2.97 33.25
N TRP A 11 0.86 3.99 33.25
CA TRP A 11 -0.54 3.85 32.88
C TRP A 11 -0.73 3.40 31.42
N GLN A 12 0.06 3.94 30.49
CA GLN A 12 0.01 3.51 29.10
C GLN A 12 0.46 2.05 28.93
N LYS A 13 1.45 1.58 29.69
CA LYS A 13 1.88 0.17 29.70
C LYS A 13 0.83 -0.75 30.30
N VAL A 14 0.15 -0.34 31.37
CA VAL A 14 -0.99 -1.08 31.95
C VAL A 14 -2.13 -1.18 30.94
N GLN A 15 -2.46 -0.06 30.27
CA GLN A 15 -3.46 -0.05 29.21
C GLN A 15 -3.05 -0.97 28.05
N GLU A 16 -1.78 -0.97 27.65
CA GLU A 16 -1.29 -1.88 26.63
C GLU A 16 -1.44 -3.35 27.02
N ALA A 17 -1.12 -3.72 28.26
CA ALA A 17 -1.29 -5.08 28.76
C ALA A 17 -2.77 -5.49 28.74
N TRP A 18 -3.66 -4.60 29.18
CA TRP A 18 -5.10 -4.82 29.11
C TRP A 18 -5.59 -4.99 27.66
N ASN A 19 -5.15 -4.12 26.76
CA ASN A 19 -5.46 -4.20 25.33
C ASN A 19 -4.97 -5.53 24.73
N SER A 20 -3.79 -6.02 25.14
CA SER A 20 -3.29 -7.32 24.70
C SER A 20 -4.21 -8.47 25.15
N LEU A 21 -4.77 -8.42 26.37
CA LEU A 21 -5.75 -9.40 26.84
C LEU A 21 -7.04 -9.37 25.99
N ILE A 22 -7.49 -8.19 25.56
CA ILE A 22 -8.65 -8.04 24.66
C ILE A 22 -8.38 -8.72 23.31
N VAL A 23 -7.19 -8.52 22.74
CA VAL A 23 -6.80 -9.14 21.48
C VAL A 23 -6.68 -10.67 21.63
N ILE A 24 -6.05 -11.16 22.71
CA ILE A 24 -5.95 -12.60 23.00
C ILE A 24 -7.34 -13.22 23.17
N LYS A 25 -8.24 -12.58 23.93
CA LYS A 25 -9.63 -13.04 24.06
C LYS A 25 -10.32 -13.13 22.70
N THR A 26 -10.08 -12.15 21.82
CA THR A 26 -10.64 -12.15 20.47
C THR A 26 -10.07 -13.30 19.64
N PHE A 27 -8.75 -13.51 19.66
CA PHE A 27 -8.11 -14.65 19.00
C PHE A 27 -8.71 -15.99 19.45
N LEU A 28 -8.83 -16.22 20.77
CA LEU A 28 -9.40 -17.46 21.31
C LEU A 28 -10.86 -17.63 20.90
N SER A 29 -11.68 -16.58 21.03
CA SER A 29 -13.09 -16.62 20.66
C SER A 29 -13.29 -16.86 19.16
N VAL A 30 -12.52 -16.18 18.31
CA VAL A 30 -12.62 -16.31 16.85
C VAL A 30 -12.08 -17.66 16.41
N SER A 31 -11.02 -18.18 17.03
CA SER A 31 -10.52 -19.53 16.70
C SER A 31 -11.57 -20.62 16.91
N VAL A 32 -12.44 -20.49 17.93
CA VAL A 32 -13.55 -21.42 18.15
C VAL A 32 -14.71 -21.15 17.18
N THR A 33 -15.10 -19.89 17.03
CA THR A 33 -16.31 -19.51 16.27
C THR A 33 -16.11 -19.47 14.75
N ALA A 34 -14.87 -19.37 14.28
CA ALA A 34 -14.54 -19.27 12.85
C ALA A 34 -15.06 -20.46 12.05
N ALA A 35 -15.10 -21.68 12.62
CA ALA A 35 -15.70 -22.84 11.97
C ALA A 35 -17.18 -22.65 11.60
N PHE A 36 -17.89 -21.75 12.28
CA PHE A 36 -19.31 -21.46 12.12
C PHE A 36 -19.59 -20.09 11.46
N ARG A 37 -18.58 -19.44 10.88
CA ARG A 37 -18.67 -18.07 10.31
C ARG A 37 -19.66 -17.93 9.14
N GLY A 38 -19.97 -19.03 8.44
CA GLY A 38 -20.82 -19.02 7.25
C GLY A 38 -20.31 -18.08 6.16
N LYS A 39 -21.22 -17.50 5.38
CA LYS A 39 -20.91 -16.56 4.28
C LYS A 39 -20.48 -15.15 4.74
N ASN A 40 -20.58 -14.87 6.03
CA ASN A 40 -20.28 -13.55 6.60
C ASN A 40 -18.78 -13.40 6.93
N GLY A 41 -18.02 -14.49 7.02
CA GLY A 41 -16.58 -14.46 7.25
C GLY A 41 -15.78 -14.75 5.99
N ALA A 42 -14.47 -14.46 6.02
CA ALA A 42 -13.57 -14.78 4.92
C ALA A 42 -13.57 -16.28 4.63
N LYS A 43 -13.43 -16.65 3.35
CA LYS A 43 -13.58 -18.04 2.92
C LYS A 43 -12.62 -19.01 3.61
N GLN A 44 -11.36 -18.62 3.81
CA GLN A 44 -10.38 -19.47 4.48
C GLN A 44 -10.39 -19.22 6.00
N TYR A 45 -10.28 -20.30 6.80
CA TYR A 45 -10.34 -20.22 8.26
C TYR A 45 -9.22 -19.35 8.83
N ASN A 46 -7.98 -19.59 8.40
CA ASN A 46 -6.78 -18.85 8.81
C ASN A 46 -6.87 -17.36 8.46
N VAL A 47 -7.33 -17.02 7.25
CA VAL A 47 -7.56 -15.63 6.83
C VAL A 47 -8.63 -14.97 7.69
N HIS A 48 -9.74 -15.67 7.98
CA HIS A 48 -10.79 -15.11 8.83
C HIS A 48 -10.30 -14.80 10.25
N VAL A 49 -9.55 -15.73 10.85
CA VAL A 49 -8.95 -15.52 12.18
C VAL A 49 -7.95 -14.37 12.13
N LEU A 50 -7.06 -14.34 11.14
CA LEU A 50 -6.06 -13.29 10.95
C LEU A 50 -6.74 -11.91 10.83
N ASN A 51 -7.71 -11.78 9.93
CA ASN A 51 -8.42 -10.52 9.70
C ASN A 51 -9.17 -10.03 10.93
N ALA A 52 -9.84 -10.92 11.66
CA ALA A 52 -10.53 -10.55 12.89
C ALA A 52 -9.56 -10.08 14.00
N VAL A 53 -8.40 -10.72 14.12
CA VAL A 53 -7.35 -10.33 15.08
C VAL A 53 -6.71 -9.01 14.67
N THR A 54 -6.36 -8.82 13.40
CA THR A 54 -5.82 -7.58 12.86
C THR A 54 -6.79 -6.42 13.05
N ARG A 55 -8.06 -6.60 12.69
CA ARG A 55 -9.12 -5.61 12.90
C ARG A 55 -9.22 -5.22 14.37
N LYS A 56 -9.22 -6.21 15.28
CA LYS A 56 -9.27 -5.95 16.72
C LYS A 56 -8.02 -5.21 17.21
N LEU A 57 -6.84 -5.58 16.73
CA LEU A 57 -5.57 -4.96 17.08
C LEU A 57 -5.59 -3.46 16.71
N CYS A 58 -5.99 -3.14 15.49
CA CYS A 58 -6.03 -1.77 14.98
C CYS A 58 -7.10 -0.88 15.64
N VAL A 59 -8.24 -1.46 16.03
CA VAL A 59 -9.28 -0.74 16.81
C VAL A 59 -8.81 -0.48 18.25
N THR A 60 -8.23 -1.50 18.90
CA THR A 60 -7.96 -1.48 20.34
C THR A 60 -6.72 -0.67 20.71
N PHE A 61 -5.68 -0.72 19.87
CA PHE A 61 -4.45 0.02 20.12
C PHE A 61 -4.48 1.39 19.46
N THR A 62 -3.93 2.36 20.17
CA THR A 62 -3.62 3.64 19.55
C THR A 62 -2.52 3.46 18.51
N PRO A 63 -2.51 4.29 17.46
CA PRO A 63 -1.40 4.36 16.51
C PRO A 63 -0.02 4.43 17.19
N ARG A 64 0.12 5.14 18.33
CA ARG A 64 1.39 5.13 19.10
C ARG A 64 1.85 3.76 19.51
N GLN A 65 0.95 3.02 20.14
CA GLN A 65 1.26 1.73 20.75
C GLN A 65 1.60 0.72 19.66
N LEU A 66 0.96 0.81 18.50
CA LEU A 66 1.29 -0.02 17.34
C LEU A 66 2.67 0.31 16.80
N GLN A 67 2.98 1.59 16.54
CA GLN A 67 4.29 2.00 16.01
C GLN A 67 5.45 1.70 16.97
N LEU A 68 5.27 1.86 18.28
CA LEU A 68 6.32 1.56 19.26
C LEU A 68 6.66 0.06 19.36
N ARG A 69 5.79 -0.81 18.85
CA ARG A 69 6.01 -2.26 18.77
C ARG A 69 6.49 -2.70 17.40
N ASP A 70 6.30 -1.86 16.40
CA ASP A 70 6.64 -2.19 15.03
C ASP A 70 8.11 -1.91 14.75
N THR A 71 8.68 -2.66 13.82
CA THR A 71 10.06 -2.43 13.39
C THR A 71 10.05 -1.36 12.31
N PRO A 72 10.88 -0.29 12.41
CA PRO A 72 10.94 0.73 11.37
C PRO A 72 11.25 0.14 9.99
N THR A 73 10.68 0.71 8.93
CA THR A 73 10.80 0.23 7.55
C THR A 73 12.24 -0.08 7.12
N GLU A 74 13.19 0.80 7.46
CA GLU A 74 14.60 0.63 7.13
C GLU A 74 15.23 -0.57 7.85
N GLU A 75 14.85 -0.83 9.08
CA GLU A 75 15.36 -1.98 9.85
C GLU A 75 14.77 -3.29 9.32
N VAL A 76 13.49 -3.29 8.94
CA VAL A 76 12.89 -4.42 8.22
C VAL A 76 13.65 -4.72 6.93
N TYR A 77 13.99 -3.69 6.14
CA TYR A 77 14.80 -3.86 4.93
C TYR A 77 16.18 -4.45 5.25
N ARG A 78 16.87 -3.96 6.28
CA ARG A 78 18.18 -4.49 6.69
C ARG A 78 18.10 -5.98 7.07
N GLN A 79 17.09 -6.37 7.84
CA GLN A 79 16.84 -7.75 8.22
C GLN A 79 16.53 -8.63 7.01
N PHE A 80 15.70 -8.13 6.09
CA PHE A 80 15.39 -8.81 4.83
C PHE A 80 16.66 -9.05 3.98
N MET A 81 17.49 -8.02 3.78
CA MET A 81 18.74 -8.16 3.02
C MET A 81 19.72 -9.13 3.70
N ALA A 82 19.87 -9.03 5.03
CA ALA A 82 20.72 -9.93 5.81
C ALA A 82 20.24 -11.39 5.72
N SER A 83 18.93 -11.64 5.75
CA SER A 83 18.36 -12.99 5.60
C SER A 83 18.66 -13.64 4.24
N ARG A 84 18.98 -12.81 3.22
CA ARG A 84 19.38 -13.25 1.88
C ARG A 84 20.90 -13.19 1.65
N GLY A 85 21.69 -12.87 2.68
CA GLY A 85 23.14 -12.70 2.55
C GLY A 85 23.56 -11.51 1.68
N LEU A 86 22.68 -10.53 1.49
CA LEU A 86 22.91 -9.36 0.65
C LEU A 86 23.23 -8.12 1.50
N GLN A 87 24.01 -7.19 0.93
CA GLN A 87 24.29 -5.91 1.57
C GLN A 87 23.15 -4.91 1.30
N PRO A 88 22.64 -4.20 2.33
CA PRO A 88 21.63 -3.17 2.14
C PRO A 88 22.09 -2.06 1.18
N GLN A 89 21.22 -1.68 0.25
CA GLN A 89 21.43 -0.62 -0.74
C GLN A 89 20.41 0.49 -0.54
N THR A 90 20.66 1.33 0.48
CA THR A 90 19.80 2.47 0.83
C THR A 90 20.32 3.76 0.22
N VAL A 91 19.42 4.55 -0.34
CA VAL A 91 19.69 5.88 -0.90
C VAL A 91 18.92 6.92 -0.07
N PRO A 92 19.60 7.92 0.53
CA PRO A 92 18.91 9.07 1.09
C PRO A 92 18.31 9.94 -0.02
N LEU A 93 17.06 10.38 0.16
CA LEU A 93 16.34 11.23 -0.77
C LEU A 93 16.10 12.61 -0.14
N ASN A 94 15.68 13.57 -0.97
CA ASN A 94 15.22 14.86 -0.47
C ASN A 94 14.02 14.71 0.48
N HIS A 95 13.78 15.75 1.27
CA HIS A 95 12.70 15.81 2.27
C HIS A 95 12.71 14.66 3.29
N GLY A 96 13.89 14.08 3.56
CA GLY A 96 14.10 13.10 4.62
C GLY A 96 13.61 11.69 4.32
N ALA A 97 13.19 11.41 3.08
CA ALA A 97 12.84 10.06 2.66
C ALA A 97 14.08 9.20 2.37
N LYS A 98 13.88 7.90 2.24
CA LYS A 98 14.92 6.96 1.81
C LYS A 98 14.34 5.98 0.79
N GLY A 99 15.15 5.54 -0.15
CA GLY A 99 14.80 4.45 -1.06
C GLY A 99 15.70 3.24 -0.85
N HIS A 100 15.15 2.05 -1.05
CA HIS A 100 15.85 0.78 -0.87
C HIS A 100 15.80 -0.03 -2.17
N TRP A 101 16.97 -0.41 -2.69
CA TRP A 101 17.04 -1.27 -3.86
C TRP A 101 16.81 -2.74 -3.50
N ILE A 102 15.99 -3.41 -4.30
CA ILE A 102 15.77 -4.86 -4.27
C ILE A 102 15.99 -5.40 -5.69
N GLY A 103 16.76 -6.48 -5.81
CA GLY A 103 17.20 -7.01 -7.11
C GLY A 103 18.44 -6.30 -7.67
N ASN A 104 18.71 -6.46 -8.96
CA ASN A 104 19.85 -5.85 -9.62
C ASN A 104 19.58 -4.36 -9.87
N LYS A 105 20.11 -3.45 -9.03
CA LYS A 105 19.92 -1.99 -9.19
C LYS A 105 20.25 -1.44 -10.58
N ASN A 106 21.05 -2.14 -11.39
CA ASN A 106 21.42 -1.73 -12.75
C ASN A 106 20.48 -2.26 -13.85
N ALA A 107 19.38 -2.94 -13.47
CA ALA A 107 18.36 -3.34 -14.41
C ALA A 107 17.82 -2.14 -15.20
N LYS A 108 17.44 -2.38 -16.45
CA LYS A 108 16.88 -1.37 -17.36
C LYS A 108 15.58 -0.81 -16.81
N ASN A 109 14.71 -1.69 -16.30
CA ASN A 109 13.41 -1.30 -15.77
C ASN A 109 13.44 -1.17 -14.25
N VAL A 110 12.68 -0.22 -13.73
CA VAL A 110 12.55 0.03 -12.29
C VAL A 110 11.09 0.13 -11.90
N LEU A 111 10.67 -0.64 -10.91
CA LEU A 111 9.42 -0.43 -10.19
C LEU A 111 9.69 0.43 -8.96
N VAL A 112 9.18 1.66 -8.94
CA VAL A 112 9.13 2.46 -7.70
C VAL A 112 7.92 2.00 -6.90
N TYR A 113 8.18 1.41 -5.74
CA TYR A 113 7.13 0.82 -4.89
C TYR A 113 6.85 1.69 -3.67
N TYR A 114 5.58 2.00 -3.46
CA TYR A 114 5.05 2.70 -2.28
C TYR A 114 4.26 1.69 -1.44
N HIS A 115 4.64 1.51 -0.18
CA HIS A 115 3.95 0.54 0.68
C HIS A 115 2.60 1.05 1.18
N GLY A 116 1.70 0.13 1.53
CA GLY A 116 0.43 0.44 2.18
C GLY A 116 0.54 0.62 3.69
N GLY A 117 -0.58 0.42 4.38
CA GLY A 117 -0.65 0.57 5.83
C GLY A 117 -1.23 1.91 6.32
N GLY A 118 -2.12 2.52 5.54
CA GLY A 118 -2.91 3.68 5.96
C GLY A 118 -2.10 4.94 6.27
N PHE A 119 -0.96 5.13 5.58
CA PHE A 119 0.02 6.21 5.82
C PHE A 119 0.66 6.22 7.23
N PHE A 120 0.32 5.24 8.06
CA PHE A 120 0.64 5.18 9.48
C PHE A 120 1.57 4.00 9.79
N LEU A 121 1.26 2.80 9.30
CA LEU A 121 2.09 1.62 9.50
C LEU A 121 3.39 1.74 8.69
N PHE A 122 4.47 1.17 9.22
CA PHE A 122 5.73 1.08 8.51
C PHE A 122 5.67 0.01 7.41
N GLY A 123 6.65 0.01 6.51
CA GLY A 123 6.83 -1.08 5.55
C GLY A 123 7.21 -2.37 6.26
N ARG A 124 6.31 -3.35 6.17
CA ARG A 124 6.36 -4.64 6.88
C ARG A 124 7.18 -5.69 6.12
N PRO A 125 7.69 -6.75 6.79
CA PRO A 125 8.42 -7.84 6.14
C PRO A 125 7.70 -8.44 4.92
N GLN A 126 6.38 -8.54 5.01
CA GLN A 126 5.50 -9.07 3.96
C GLN A 126 5.63 -8.32 2.64
N HIS A 127 5.83 -7.00 2.65
CA HIS A 127 6.03 -6.24 1.42
C HIS A 127 7.33 -6.67 0.72
N TYR A 128 8.43 -6.78 1.46
CA TYR A 128 9.72 -7.20 0.88
C TYR A 128 9.67 -8.64 0.38
N GLN A 129 8.97 -9.53 1.10
CA GLN A 129 8.78 -10.91 0.67
C GLN A 129 7.93 -11.00 -0.60
N LEU A 130 6.82 -10.27 -0.69
CA LEU A 130 6.00 -10.16 -1.90
C LEU A 130 6.83 -9.65 -3.09
N LEU A 131 7.55 -8.55 -2.90
CA LEU A 131 8.32 -7.92 -3.98
C LEU A 131 9.45 -8.81 -4.48
N ALA A 132 10.09 -9.55 -3.57
CA ALA A 132 11.08 -10.53 -3.95
C ALA A 132 10.47 -11.72 -4.68
N HIS A 133 9.32 -12.23 -4.21
CA HIS A 133 8.56 -13.27 -4.90
C HIS A 133 8.15 -12.84 -6.31
N MET A 134 7.69 -11.60 -6.48
CA MET A 134 7.37 -11.04 -7.80
C MET A 134 8.59 -11.02 -8.72
N LEU A 135 9.77 -10.59 -8.23
CA LEU A 135 11.00 -10.62 -9.01
C LEU A 135 11.39 -12.05 -9.40
N ASP A 136 11.32 -12.99 -8.45
CA ASP A 136 11.66 -14.40 -8.70
C ASP A 136 10.75 -14.98 -9.80
N ARG A 137 9.43 -14.75 -9.72
CA ARG A 137 8.45 -15.16 -10.74
C ARG A 137 8.69 -14.53 -12.12
N LEU A 138 9.06 -13.24 -12.16
CA LEU A 138 9.38 -12.55 -13.41
C LEU A 138 10.67 -13.08 -14.04
N ASN A 139 11.70 -13.31 -13.24
CA ASN A 139 12.97 -13.89 -13.67
C ASN A 139 12.77 -15.31 -14.23
N GLU A 140 11.98 -16.15 -13.55
CA GLU A 140 11.62 -17.50 -14.01
C GLU A 140 10.90 -17.49 -15.36
N ALA A 141 10.11 -16.44 -15.63
CA ALA A 141 9.43 -16.23 -16.90
C ALA A 141 10.32 -15.57 -17.99
N GLY A 142 11.60 -15.31 -17.71
CA GLY A 142 12.55 -14.72 -18.64
C GLY A 142 12.58 -13.18 -18.67
N HIS A 143 11.93 -12.51 -17.71
CA HIS A 143 11.92 -11.05 -17.58
C HIS A 143 12.91 -10.56 -16.52
N ASP A 144 14.20 -10.91 -16.65
CA ASP A 144 15.26 -10.70 -15.66
C ASP A 144 15.84 -9.27 -15.57
N ASN A 145 15.07 -8.28 -16.04
CA ASN A 145 15.52 -6.92 -16.26
C ASN A 145 14.67 -5.87 -15.52
N LEU A 146 14.14 -6.24 -14.35
CA LEU A 146 13.43 -5.35 -13.43
C LEU A 146 14.17 -5.27 -12.08
N ALA A 147 14.33 -4.04 -11.58
CA ALA A 147 14.70 -3.76 -10.19
C ALA A 147 13.53 -3.09 -9.47
N ILE A 148 13.52 -3.18 -8.14
CA ILE A 148 12.53 -2.48 -7.32
C ILE A 148 13.24 -1.42 -6.49
N PHE A 149 12.68 -0.21 -6.49
CA PHE A 149 13.07 0.88 -5.64
C PHE A 149 11.95 1.14 -4.63
N PHE A 150 12.10 0.56 -3.43
CA PHE A 150 11.11 0.63 -2.37
C PHE A 150 11.27 1.93 -1.58
N LEU A 151 10.23 2.77 -1.54
CA LEU A 151 10.24 4.01 -0.79
C LEU A 151 9.92 3.80 0.68
N THR A 152 10.79 4.34 1.54
CA THR A 152 10.51 4.61 2.95
C THR A 152 10.12 6.08 3.09
N TYR A 153 8.81 6.35 3.10
CA TYR A 153 8.25 7.67 3.38
C TYR A 153 7.95 7.83 4.88
N THR A 154 7.86 9.07 5.33
CA THR A 154 7.56 9.40 6.73
C THR A 154 6.09 9.17 7.03
N THR A 155 5.77 8.31 7.98
CA THR A 155 4.39 7.98 8.35
C THR A 155 3.79 8.99 9.34
N THR A 156 2.47 9.01 9.43
CA THR A 156 1.77 9.71 10.52
C THR A 156 2.14 9.09 11.88
N PRO A 157 2.18 9.85 12.98
CA PRO A 157 1.95 11.30 13.07
C PRO A 157 3.24 12.13 12.86
N HIS A 158 4.36 11.51 12.48
CA HIS A 158 5.63 12.22 12.30
C HIS A 158 5.61 13.18 11.11
N ALA A 159 4.83 12.84 10.09
CA ALA A 159 4.44 13.75 9.02
C ALA A 159 3.00 13.49 8.62
N VAL A 160 2.35 14.52 8.07
CA VAL A 160 0.95 14.49 7.61
C VAL A 160 0.89 14.90 6.16
N TYR A 161 -0.26 14.71 5.52
CA TYR A 161 -0.49 15.11 4.14
C TYR A 161 -0.10 16.60 3.89
N PRO A 162 0.68 16.93 2.83
CA PRO A 162 1.09 16.10 1.68
C PRO A 162 2.53 15.56 1.70
N VAL A 163 3.15 15.37 2.87
CA VAL A 163 4.58 14.97 2.95
C VAL A 163 4.85 13.61 2.28
N GLN A 164 3.99 12.63 2.48
CA GLN A 164 4.11 11.29 1.89
C GLN A 164 4.08 11.35 0.36
N LEU A 165 3.17 12.17 -0.20
CA LEU A 165 3.12 12.42 -1.64
C LEU A 165 4.39 13.11 -2.13
N ARG A 166 4.86 14.15 -1.42
CA ARG A 166 6.11 14.84 -1.76
C ARG A 166 7.29 13.87 -1.83
N GLN A 167 7.43 13.01 -0.84
CA GLN A 167 8.49 12.01 -0.80
C GLN A 167 8.33 10.94 -1.89
N SER A 168 7.10 10.63 -2.30
CA SER A 168 6.80 9.72 -3.42
C SER A 168 7.19 10.30 -4.78
N VAL A 169 6.94 11.60 -4.98
CA VAL A 169 7.41 12.35 -6.15
C VAL A 169 8.95 12.41 -6.17
N GLU A 170 9.60 12.63 -5.01
CA GLU A 170 11.07 12.63 -4.93
C GLU A 170 11.69 11.26 -5.24
N ALA A 171 11.03 10.16 -4.88
CA ALA A 171 11.49 8.83 -5.26
C ALA A 171 11.51 8.67 -6.79
N LEU A 172 10.45 9.08 -7.48
CA LEU A 172 10.40 9.08 -8.93
C LEU A 172 11.44 10.04 -9.54
N ARG A 173 11.56 11.25 -8.98
CA ARG A 173 12.56 12.25 -9.40
C ARG A 173 13.97 11.68 -9.34
N TYR A 174 14.34 11.03 -8.23
CA TYR A 174 15.64 10.37 -8.08
C TYR A 174 15.91 9.34 -9.17
N ILE A 175 14.95 8.47 -9.48
CA ILE A 175 15.11 7.48 -10.55
C ILE A 175 15.32 8.16 -11.91
N LEU A 176 14.59 9.23 -12.19
CA LEU A 176 14.72 9.96 -13.45
C LEU A 176 16.06 10.71 -13.57
N THR A 177 16.48 11.43 -12.52
CA THR A 177 17.60 12.37 -12.61
C THR A 177 18.93 11.73 -12.23
N GLU A 178 19.01 11.08 -11.07
CA GLU A 178 20.28 10.57 -10.53
C GLU A 178 20.68 9.26 -11.17
N THR A 179 19.69 8.47 -11.55
CA THR A 179 19.93 7.17 -12.16
C THR A 179 19.76 7.19 -13.68
N GLY A 180 19.19 8.27 -14.24
CA GLY A 180 19.06 8.49 -15.68
C GLY A 180 18.16 7.48 -16.41
N ARG A 181 17.27 6.76 -15.70
CA ARG A 181 16.33 5.84 -16.38
C ARG A 181 15.33 6.67 -17.19
N SER A 182 15.07 6.22 -18.41
CA SER A 182 13.99 6.76 -19.22
C SER A 182 12.64 6.52 -18.52
N PRO A 183 11.70 7.50 -18.54
CA PRO A 183 10.35 7.30 -18.01
C PRO A 183 9.67 6.03 -18.51
N ALA A 184 9.87 5.66 -19.77
CA ALA A 184 9.25 4.47 -20.36
C ALA A 184 9.80 3.13 -19.85
N ASN A 185 10.80 3.13 -18.97
CA ASN A 185 11.29 1.96 -18.25
C ASN A 185 10.93 2.01 -16.75
N ILE A 186 10.08 2.96 -16.33
CA ILE A 186 9.71 3.14 -14.93
C ILE A 186 8.25 2.75 -14.74
N PHE A 187 8.02 1.85 -13.79
CA PHE A 187 6.70 1.53 -13.26
C PHE A 187 6.53 2.20 -11.90
N LEU A 188 5.31 2.64 -11.59
CA LEU A 188 4.91 2.95 -10.22
C LEU A 188 3.99 1.85 -9.72
N GLY A 189 4.11 1.50 -8.45
CA GLY A 189 3.24 0.51 -7.84
C GLY A 189 3.12 0.69 -6.35
N GLY A 190 2.03 0.17 -5.79
CA GLY A 190 1.82 0.18 -4.36
C GLY A 190 0.53 -0.50 -3.96
N ASP A 191 0.41 -0.79 -2.68
CA ASP A 191 -0.76 -1.41 -2.05
C ASP A 191 -1.50 -0.40 -1.17
N SER A 192 -2.84 -0.43 -1.13
CA SER A 192 -3.66 0.41 -0.25
C SER A 192 -3.30 1.91 -0.30
N ALA A 193 -2.78 2.46 0.81
CA ALA A 193 -2.26 3.82 0.88
C ALA A 193 -1.09 4.08 -0.09
N GLY A 194 -0.26 3.09 -0.36
CA GLY A 194 0.77 3.12 -1.40
C GLY A 194 0.20 3.10 -2.81
N GLY A 195 -0.89 2.35 -3.03
CA GLY A 195 -1.65 2.39 -4.29
C GLY A 195 -2.30 3.75 -4.52
N ASN A 196 -2.77 4.41 -3.45
CA ASN A 196 -3.17 5.82 -3.48
C ASN A 196 -1.99 6.72 -3.89
N LEU A 197 -0.81 6.58 -3.28
CA LEU A 197 0.38 7.36 -3.65
C LEU A 197 0.79 7.14 -5.11
N SER A 198 0.67 5.93 -5.65
CA SER A 198 0.93 5.65 -7.07
C SER A 198 0.03 6.49 -7.99
N LEU A 199 -1.27 6.57 -7.69
CA LEU A 199 -2.23 7.38 -8.45
C LEU A 199 -2.04 8.88 -8.21
N ALA A 200 -1.71 9.29 -6.99
CA ALA A 200 -1.46 10.67 -6.63
C ALA A 200 -0.19 11.21 -7.31
N VAL A 201 0.88 10.41 -7.39
CA VAL A 201 2.08 10.76 -8.16
C VAL A 201 1.75 10.84 -9.65
N LEU A 202 0.97 9.90 -10.19
CA LEU A 202 0.53 9.95 -11.58
C LEU A 202 -0.24 11.24 -11.89
N LEU A 203 -1.17 11.62 -11.02
CA LEU A 203 -1.92 12.87 -11.14
C LEU A 203 -1.01 14.10 -11.01
N HIS A 204 -0.04 14.07 -10.09
CA HIS A 204 0.92 15.15 -9.89
C HIS A 204 1.75 15.48 -11.14
N LEU A 205 2.02 14.50 -12.02
CA LEU A 205 2.79 14.71 -13.25
C LEU A 205 2.08 15.66 -14.24
N THR A 206 0.74 15.69 -14.22
CA THR A 206 -0.09 16.49 -15.15
C THR A 206 -0.75 17.67 -14.44
N HIS A 207 -1.20 17.43 -13.21
CA HIS A 207 -1.82 18.40 -12.33
C HIS A 207 -0.98 18.47 -11.05
N PRO A 208 0.06 19.32 -10.99
CA PRO A 208 0.94 19.39 -9.85
C PRO A 208 0.21 19.87 -8.59
N HIS A 209 0.38 19.13 -7.50
CA HIS A 209 -0.02 19.58 -6.17
C HIS A 209 0.66 20.91 -5.82
N PRO A 210 -0.05 21.92 -5.30
CA PRO A 210 0.47 23.29 -5.13
C PRO A 210 1.66 23.41 -4.17
N GLU A 211 1.78 22.50 -3.20
CA GLU A 211 2.88 22.48 -2.22
C GLU A 211 4.09 21.62 -2.65
N ILE A 212 4.11 21.03 -3.86
CA ILE A 212 5.16 20.11 -4.30
C ILE A 212 5.73 20.59 -5.63
N GLU A 213 7.06 20.62 -5.75
CA GLU A 213 7.71 21.04 -6.99
C GLU A 213 7.30 20.13 -8.16
N PRO A 214 6.81 20.70 -9.28
CA PRO A 214 6.44 19.91 -10.43
C PRO A 214 7.56 18.98 -10.91
N LEU A 215 7.18 17.78 -11.32
CA LEU A 215 8.08 16.83 -11.97
C LEU A 215 7.64 16.65 -13.42
N LYS A 216 8.45 17.15 -14.36
CA LYS A 216 8.18 16.97 -15.79
C LYS A 216 8.91 15.73 -16.29
N ILE A 217 8.21 14.87 -17.02
CA ILE A 217 8.80 13.72 -17.70
C ILE A 217 8.72 13.90 -19.22
N SER A 218 9.72 13.38 -19.93
CA SER A 218 9.86 13.54 -21.37
C SER A 218 8.93 12.63 -22.18
N GLN A 219 8.40 11.57 -21.57
CA GLN A 219 7.49 10.61 -22.16
C GLN A 219 6.73 9.86 -21.06
N PRO A 220 5.61 9.17 -21.39
CA PRO A 220 4.84 8.42 -20.41
C PRO A 220 5.65 7.33 -19.70
N LEU A 221 5.30 7.10 -18.43
CA LEU A 221 5.76 5.96 -17.63
C LEU A 221 5.38 4.63 -18.28
N ALA A 222 6.16 3.58 -18.00
CA ALA A 222 5.91 2.23 -18.51
C ALA A 222 4.54 1.71 -18.06
N GLY A 223 4.15 2.02 -16.83
CA GLY A 223 2.81 1.82 -16.33
C GLY A 223 2.68 2.13 -14.84
N VAL A 224 1.45 2.13 -14.34
CA VAL A 224 1.15 2.33 -12.92
C VAL A 224 0.20 1.24 -12.45
N PHE A 225 0.46 0.62 -11.29
CA PHE A 225 -0.50 -0.26 -10.66
C PHE A 225 -0.88 0.16 -9.24
N GLY A 226 -2.12 -0.12 -8.85
CA GLY A 226 -2.59 -0.03 -7.46
C GLY A 226 -3.19 -1.37 -7.03
N CYS A 227 -2.61 -1.98 -5.99
CA CYS A 227 -3.19 -3.14 -5.32
C CYS A 227 -4.13 -2.66 -4.22
N ALA A 228 -5.43 -2.97 -4.35
CA ALA A 228 -6.49 -2.50 -3.46
C ALA A 228 -6.37 -1.00 -3.08
N PRO A 229 -6.21 -0.08 -4.06
CA PRO A 229 -5.80 1.29 -3.77
C PRO A 229 -6.86 2.03 -2.95
N TRP A 230 -6.42 2.76 -1.91
CA TRP A 230 -7.34 3.52 -1.06
C TRP A 230 -7.72 4.85 -1.73
N VAL A 231 -8.65 4.80 -2.70
CA VAL A 231 -8.95 5.92 -3.61
C VAL A 231 -9.92 6.97 -3.05
N SER A 232 -10.66 6.66 -1.99
CA SER A 232 -11.60 7.57 -1.31
C SER A 232 -11.71 7.26 0.17
N TYR A 233 -11.96 8.29 0.98
CA TYR A 233 -12.25 8.17 2.41
C TYR A 233 -13.76 8.02 2.69
N LYS A 234 -14.60 7.97 1.65
CA LYS A 234 -16.02 7.61 1.83
C LYS A 234 -16.17 6.15 2.23
N LEU A 235 -17.04 5.91 3.21
CA LEU A 235 -17.31 4.60 3.80
C LEU A 235 -18.81 4.24 3.71
N ASP A 236 -19.47 4.70 2.65
CA ASP A 236 -20.91 4.57 2.39
C ASP A 236 -21.26 3.49 1.34
N GLY A 237 -20.26 2.86 0.73
CA GLY A 237 -20.46 1.79 -0.26
C GLY A 237 -20.96 0.47 0.35
N PRO A 238 -21.69 -0.36 -0.42
CA PRO A 238 -22.25 -1.62 0.08
C PRO A 238 -21.20 -2.61 0.62
N SER A 239 -19.99 -2.62 0.04
CA SER A 239 -18.89 -3.49 0.51
C SER A 239 -18.51 -3.24 1.96
N VAL A 240 -18.70 -2.02 2.49
CA VAL A 240 -18.39 -1.68 3.88
C VAL A 240 -19.21 -2.54 4.84
N GLN A 241 -20.49 -2.75 4.54
CA GLN A 241 -21.38 -3.58 5.35
C GLN A 241 -21.28 -5.07 4.97
N GLU A 242 -21.22 -5.39 3.69
CA GLU A 242 -21.18 -6.78 3.21
C GLU A 242 -19.91 -7.53 3.63
N ASN A 243 -18.78 -6.82 3.73
CA ASN A 243 -17.47 -7.41 4.03
C ASN A 243 -16.95 -7.07 5.44
N ALA A 244 -17.76 -6.41 6.28
CA ALA A 244 -17.38 -5.94 7.63
C ALA A 244 -16.74 -7.02 8.53
N TYR A 245 -17.13 -8.29 8.35
CA TYR A 245 -16.61 -9.42 9.13
C TYR A 245 -15.62 -10.31 8.35
N LYS A 246 -15.43 -10.04 7.06
CA LYS A 246 -14.47 -10.74 6.21
C LYS A 246 -13.10 -10.07 6.24
N ASP A 247 -13.07 -8.76 6.11
CA ASP A 247 -11.85 -7.98 5.89
C ASP A 247 -11.08 -7.64 7.17
N ALA A 248 -9.77 -7.41 7.07
CA ALA A 248 -8.93 -6.94 8.17
C ALA A 248 -9.22 -5.49 8.57
N LEU A 249 -9.75 -4.69 7.64
CA LEU A 249 -10.11 -3.30 7.88
C LEU A 249 -11.54 -3.15 8.42
N SER A 250 -11.84 -1.96 8.94
CA SER A 250 -13.19 -1.53 9.34
C SER A 250 -13.34 -0.04 9.18
N GLU A 251 -14.58 0.43 9.18
CA GLU A 251 -14.91 1.86 9.11
C GLU A 251 -14.15 2.68 10.17
N GLU A 252 -14.16 2.24 11.43
CA GLU A 252 -13.45 2.92 12.53
C GLU A 252 -11.93 3.04 12.29
N ILE A 253 -11.32 2.02 11.66
CA ILE A 253 -9.89 2.04 11.35
C ILE A 253 -9.60 3.06 10.25
N LEU A 254 -10.36 3.00 9.17
CA LEU A 254 -10.17 3.85 8.00
C LEU A 254 -10.41 5.32 8.33
N ASP A 255 -11.50 5.64 9.02
CA ASP A 255 -11.85 7.00 9.46
C ASP A 255 -10.73 7.61 10.34
N ARG A 256 -10.26 6.84 11.33
CA ARG A 256 -9.14 7.25 12.20
C ARG A 256 -7.85 7.49 11.42
N TRP A 257 -7.53 6.64 10.44
CA TRP A 257 -6.31 6.77 9.65
C TRP A 257 -6.38 7.95 8.67
N SER A 258 -7.53 8.20 8.05
CA SER A 258 -7.72 9.36 7.17
C SER A 258 -7.69 10.67 7.95
N ASP A 259 -8.31 10.74 9.13
CA ASP A 259 -8.26 11.94 9.99
C ASP A 259 -6.82 12.27 10.39
N GLN A 260 -6.02 11.27 10.78
CA GLN A 260 -4.62 11.46 11.13
C GLN A 260 -3.75 11.86 9.93
N TYR A 261 -4.05 11.31 8.75
CA TYR A 261 -3.33 11.63 7.53
C TYR A 261 -3.60 13.06 7.07
N LEU A 262 -4.87 13.48 7.07
CA LEU A 262 -5.27 14.82 6.68
C LEU A 262 -4.97 15.86 7.76
N SER A 263 -4.90 15.45 9.03
CA SER A 263 -4.61 16.31 10.18
C SER A 263 -5.53 17.52 10.25
N GLY A 264 -6.83 17.30 10.03
CA GLY A 264 -7.87 18.34 10.03
C GLY A 264 -8.00 19.14 8.72
N LYS A 265 -7.24 18.81 7.67
CA LYS A 265 -7.47 19.33 6.32
C LYS A 265 -8.63 18.60 5.65
N GLU A 266 -9.29 19.25 4.70
CA GLU A 266 -10.19 18.54 3.78
C GLU A 266 -9.38 17.70 2.79
N GLY A 267 -9.90 16.53 2.42
CA GLY A 267 -9.36 15.75 1.32
C GLY A 267 -9.48 16.48 -0.03
N ASP A 268 -8.59 16.14 -0.94
CA ASP A 268 -8.42 16.75 -2.25
C ASP A 268 -8.09 15.67 -3.31
N PRO A 269 -7.93 16.02 -4.60
CA PRO A 269 -7.66 15.04 -5.66
C PRO A 269 -6.41 14.16 -5.48
N TRP A 270 -5.42 14.58 -4.71
CA TRP A 270 -4.18 13.80 -4.52
C TRP A 270 -4.20 12.95 -3.24
N SER A 271 -4.92 13.37 -2.21
CA SER A 271 -5.19 12.55 -1.02
C SER A 271 -6.33 11.55 -1.25
N GLU A 272 -7.30 11.87 -2.11
CA GLU A 272 -8.40 11.00 -2.53
C GLU A 272 -8.52 11.01 -4.06
N PRO A 273 -7.79 10.14 -4.78
CA PRO A 273 -7.84 10.06 -6.25
C PRO A 273 -9.26 10.05 -6.85
N ALA A 274 -10.25 9.47 -6.18
CA ALA A 274 -11.64 9.46 -6.64
C ALA A 274 -12.32 10.84 -6.67
N ARG A 275 -11.74 11.86 -6.01
CA ARG A 275 -12.21 13.25 -6.02
C ARG A 275 -11.66 14.07 -7.17
N ALA A 276 -10.64 13.59 -7.87
CA ALA A 276 -10.16 14.25 -9.06
C ALA A 276 -11.28 14.33 -10.12
N PRO A 277 -11.46 15.48 -10.79
CA PRO A 277 -12.25 15.56 -12.02
C PRO A 277 -11.80 14.48 -13.02
N MET A 278 -12.74 13.82 -13.70
CA MET A 278 -12.40 12.67 -14.55
C MET A 278 -11.59 13.06 -15.78
N ASP A 279 -11.81 14.27 -16.31
CA ASP A 279 -11.04 14.87 -17.41
C ASP A 279 -9.56 15.05 -17.05
N TRP A 280 -9.21 15.24 -15.77
CA TRP A 280 -7.80 15.29 -15.35
C TRP A 280 -7.06 13.97 -15.62
N TRP A 281 -7.77 12.84 -15.61
CA TRP A 281 -7.18 11.54 -15.90
C TRP A 281 -7.00 11.26 -17.40
N GLU A 282 -7.57 12.07 -18.30
CA GLU A 282 -7.32 11.96 -19.74
C GLU A 282 -5.87 12.34 -20.10
N GLU A 283 -5.25 13.18 -19.28
CA GLU A 283 -3.91 13.71 -19.53
C GLU A 283 -2.78 12.85 -18.96
N ILE A 284 -3.09 11.73 -18.28
CA ILE A 284 -2.10 10.94 -17.54
C ILE A 284 -0.87 10.56 -18.38
N GLN A 285 0.29 10.59 -17.75
CA GLN A 285 1.55 10.24 -18.40
C GLN A 285 1.99 8.82 -18.02
N ALA A 286 1.14 7.83 -18.30
CA ALA A 286 1.45 6.40 -18.17
C ALA A 286 0.87 5.61 -19.34
N LYS A 287 1.60 4.63 -19.86
CA LYS A 287 1.14 3.81 -20.99
C LYS A 287 0.03 2.85 -20.62
N ASP A 288 0.09 2.30 -19.41
CA ASP A 288 -0.83 1.27 -18.93
C ASP A 288 -1.14 1.46 -17.45
N ILE A 289 -2.36 1.09 -17.07
CA ILE A 289 -2.83 1.12 -15.70
C ILE A 289 -3.37 -0.26 -15.30
N LEU A 290 -3.02 -0.72 -14.10
CA LEU A 290 -3.64 -1.87 -13.45
C LEU A 290 -4.22 -1.43 -12.10
N MET A 291 -5.44 -1.85 -11.81
CA MET A 291 -5.96 -1.85 -10.45
C MET A 291 -6.39 -3.26 -10.08
N THR A 292 -6.09 -3.68 -8.87
CA THR A 292 -6.62 -4.93 -8.30
C THR A 292 -7.42 -4.63 -7.04
N ALA A 293 -8.35 -5.51 -6.71
CA ALA A 293 -9.15 -5.43 -5.48
C ALA A 293 -9.50 -6.84 -5.01
N GLY A 294 -9.62 -7.04 -3.70
CA GLY A 294 -10.23 -8.24 -3.13
C GLY A 294 -11.76 -8.16 -3.17
N ARG A 295 -12.45 -9.23 -3.60
CA ARG A 295 -13.93 -9.28 -3.58
C ARG A 295 -14.51 -9.17 -2.17
N ASP A 296 -13.76 -9.62 -1.17
CA ASP A 296 -14.13 -9.64 0.24
C ASP A 296 -13.53 -8.46 1.03
N GLU A 297 -13.09 -7.39 0.36
CA GLU A 297 -12.55 -6.18 1.00
C GLU A 297 -13.60 -5.07 1.15
N ILE A 298 -13.47 -4.23 2.18
CA ILE A 298 -14.43 -3.14 2.46
C ILE A 298 -14.27 -1.97 1.51
N LEU A 299 -13.09 -1.79 0.91
CA LEU A 299 -12.81 -0.73 -0.07
C LEU A 299 -13.33 -1.06 -1.48
N LEU A 300 -13.84 -2.28 -1.71
CA LEU A 300 -14.23 -2.73 -3.05
C LEU A 300 -15.20 -1.76 -3.73
N SER A 301 -16.25 -1.29 -3.06
CA SER A 301 -17.24 -0.40 -3.69
C SER A 301 -16.65 0.94 -4.12
N SER A 302 -15.73 1.52 -3.36
CA SER A 302 -15.10 2.79 -3.75
C SER A 302 -14.10 2.60 -4.89
N ILE A 303 -13.39 1.46 -4.91
CA ILE A 303 -12.52 1.08 -6.03
C ILE A 303 -13.34 0.79 -7.29
N ASP A 304 -14.43 0.02 -7.19
CA ASP A 304 -15.35 -0.30 -8.29
C ASP A 304 -15.90 0.98 -8.93
N GLU A 305 -16.45 1.89 -8.12
CA GLU A 305 -17.01 3.16 -8.61
C GLU A 305 -15.94 4.01 -9.30
N PHE A 306 -14.76 4.13 -8.69
CA PHE A 306 -13.66 4.89 -9.26
C PHE A 306 -13.21 4.28 -10.59
N VAL A 307 -12.98 2.96 -10.65
CA VAL A 307 -12.55 2.26 -11.85
C VAL A 307 -13.59 2.36 -12.96
N GLU A 308 -14.89 2.26 -12.65
CA GLU A 308 -15.96 2.39 -13.65
C GLU A 308 -15.91 3.76 -14.33
N ARG A 309 -15.69 4.83 -13.55
CA ARG A 309 -15.57 6.20 -14.07
C ARG A 309 -14.23 6.41 -14.78
N PHE A 310 -13.14 5.94 -14.19
CA PHE A 310 -11.77 6.05 -14.71
C PHE A 310 -11.61 5.36 -16.07
N LYS A 311 -12.20 4.18 -16.27
CA LYS A 311 -12.18 3.47 -17.55
C LYS A 311 -12.86 4.20 -18.70
N LYS A 312 -13.76 5.15 -18.41
CA LYS A 312 -14.41 5.97 -19.46
C LYS A 312 -13.43 6.94 -20.10
N VAL A 313 -12.41 7.37 -19.35
CA VAL A 313 -11.37 8.33 -19.79
C VAL A 313 -10.01 7.66 -20.06
N VAL A 314 -9.72 6.55 -19.39
CA VAL A 314 -8.52 5.72 -19.59
C VAL A 314 -8.93 4.28 -19.94
N PRO A 315 -9.36 4.02 -21.19
CA PRO A 315 -10.01 2.75 -21.58
C PRO A 315 -9.10 1.53 -21.50
N ASN A 316 -7.78 1.70 -21.58
CA ASN A 316 -6.81 0.60 -21.49
C ASN A 316 -6.53 0.12 -20.05
N THR A 317 -7.25 0.67 -19.06
CA THR A 317 -7.09 0.26 -17.65
C THR A 317 -7.51 -1.19 -17.45
N VAL A 318 -6.59 -2.00 -16.94
CA VAL A 318 -6.89 -3.37 -16.51
C VAL A 318 -7.42 -3.33 -15.08
N TYR A 319 -8.53 -4.03 -14.83
CA TYR A 319 -9.08 -4.15 -13.49
C TYR A 319 -9.35 -5.61 -13.16
N VAL A 320 -8.80 -6.10 -12.05
CA VAL A 320 -8.94 -7.48 -11.60
C VAL A 320 -9.52 -7.52 -10.19
N VAL A 321 -10.70 -8.14 -10.05
CA VAL A 321 -11.32 -8.41 -8.74
C VAL A 321 -11.03 -9.86 -8.35
N ALA A 322 -10.14 -10.04 -7.39
CA ALA A 322 -9.74 -11.33 -6.88
C ALA A 322 -10.84 -11.96 -6.02
N GLN A 323 -11.32 -13.14 -6.41
CA GLN A 323 -12.39 -13.83 -5.70
C GLN A 323 -11.89 -14.37 -4.36
N ASP A 324 -12.71 -14.27 -3.32
CA ASP A 324 -12.43 -14.76 -1.96
C ASP A 324 -11.21 -14.12 -1.26
N GLU A 325 -10.65 -13.06 -1.83
CA GLU A 325 -9.54 -12.29 -1.26
C GLU A 325 -10.05 -11.03 -0.56
N THR A 326 -9.39 -10.67 0.53
CA THR A 326 -9.64 -9.46 1.31
C THR A 326 -8.60 -8.38 0.99
N HIS A 327 -8.68 -7.25 1.69
CA HIS A 327 -7.78 -6.12 1.48
C HIS A 327 -6.32 -6.54 1.53
N ASP A 328 -5.56 -6.17 0.50
CA ASP A 328 -4.12 -6.41 0.40
C ASP A 328 -3.74 -7.88 0.69
N SER A 329 -4.57 -8.84 0.25
CA SER A 329 -4.26 -10.27 0.44
C SER A 329 -2.88 -10.63 -0.11
N ALA A 330 -2.45 -9.98 -1.19
CA ALA A 330 -1.11 -10.10 -1.77
C ALA A 330 0.02 -9.79 -0.77
N VAL A 331 -0.23 -8.92 0.21
CA VAL A 331 0.73 -8.53 1.24
C VAL A 331 0.40 -9.22 2.57
N TYR A 332 -0.76 -8.92 3.16
CA TYR A 332 -1.03 -9.26 4.56
C TYR A 332 -1.60 -10.66 4.78
N ALA A 333 -2.21 -11.27 3.77
CA ALA A 333 -2.67 -12.66 3.85
C ALA A 333 -1.61 -13.65 3.33
N ALA A 334 -0.55 -13.18 2.66
CA ALA A 334 0.39 -14.04 1.95
C ALA A 334 1.10 -15.05 2.85
N ASP A 335 1.37 -14.72 4.11
CA ASP A 335 1.97 -15.66 5.08
C ASP A 335 1.06 -16.87 5.38
N VAL A 336 -0.25 -16.74 5.17
CA VAL A 336 -1.24 -17.79 5.46
C VAL A 336 -1.84 -18.43 4.22
N VAL A 337 -1.86 -17.75 3.07
CA VAL A 337 -2.39 -18.28 1.79
C VAL A 337 -1.33 -18.52 0.71
N GLY A 338 -0.08 -18.10 0.94
CA GLY A 338 0.98 -18.05 -0.06
C GLY A 338 1.02 -16.71 -0.82
N TYR A 339 2.15 -16.42 -1.46
CA TYR A 339 2.34 -15.17 -2.20
C TYR A 339 1.67 -15.16 -3.59
N ASP A 340 1.28 -16.32 -4.13
CA ASP A 340 0.58 -16.43 -5.43
C ASP A 340 -0.94 -16.19 -5.31
N THR A 341 -1.33 -15.11 -4.63
CA THR A 341 -2.71 -14.62 -4.65
C THR A 341 -3.12 -14.21 -6.07
N GLN A 342 -4.43 -14.16 -6.37
CA GLN A 342 -4.93 -13.64 -7.64
C GLN A 342 -4.50 -12.20 -7.87
N GLN A 343 -4.43 -11.37 -6.82
CA GLN A 343 -3.89 -10.01 -6.93
C GLN A 343 -2.41 -10.03 -7.33
N THR A 344 -1.58 -10.84 -6.67
CA THR A 344 -0.16 -10.99 -7.05
C THR A 344 0.00 -11.49 -8.47
N GLN A 345 -0.76 -12.53 -8.86
CA GLN A 345 -0.70 -13.09 -10.21
C GLN A 345 -1.10 -12.06 -11.27
N ALA A 346 -2.12 -11.24 -11.01
CA ALA A 346 -2.51 -10.16 -11.90
C ALA A 346 -1.37 -9.15 -12.08
N ILE A 347 -0.71 -8.74 -11.00
CA ILE A 347 0.41 -7.79 -11.04
C ILE A 347 1.61 -8.38 -11.79
N VAL A 348 2.02 -9.61 -11.45
CA VAL A 348 3.16 -10.29 -12.10
C VAL A 348 2.90 -10.47 -13.60
N ASN A 349 1.73 -10.96 -13.99
CA ASN A 349 1.38 -11.14 -15.39
C ASN A 349 1.33 -9.81 -16.15
N TRP A 350 0.80 -8.77 -15.51
CA TRP A 350 0.72 -7.43 -16.09
C TRP A 350 2.10 -6.78 -16.27
N LEU A 351 3.01 -6.94 -15.28
CA LEU A 351 4.40 -6.49 -15.39
C LEU A 351 5.15 -7.26 -16.47
N GLY A 352 5.08 -8.61 -16.46
CA GLY A 352 5.77 -9.45 -17.44
C GLY A 352 5.40 -9.13 -18.89
N ALA A 353 4.12 -8.85 -19.16
CA ALA A 353 3.69 -8.44 -20.49
C ALA A 353 4.29 -7.10 -20.99
N ARG A 354 5.00 -6.35 -20.14
CA ARG A 354 5.53 -5.00 -20.39
C ARG A 354 7.05 -4.89 -20.16
N LEU A 355 7.71 -5.98 -19.77
CA LEU A 355 9.16 -6.09 -19.58
C LEU A 355 9.80 -6.80 -20.78
#